data_AF-A0A3A8HBU7-F1
#
_entry.id   AF-A0A3A8HBU7-F1
#
_cell.length_a   1.000
_cell.length_b   1.000
_cell.length_c   1.000
_cell.angle_alpha   90.00
_cell.angle_beta   90.00
_cell.angle_gamma   90.00
#
_symmetry.space_group_name_H-M   'P 1'
#
loop_
_entity.id
_entity.type
_entity.pdbx_description
1 polymer ?
#
loop_
_entity_poly.entity_id
_entity_poly.type
_entity_poly.pdbx_seq_one_letter_code
_entity_poly.pdbx_strand_id
1 'polypeptide(L)'
;MSERETKLRELKETAHALYQRGRYAQCAETYSHLVRLLPHDANVRVRLAEACRRAGQRAQAIAAYRDAATILMLLGCASRARGAMKAALELDPRDPVLQMEVVRLGQGEVITTALEDEQPYTSASDFFDRLPPTPPPGHIRS
;
A
#
# COMPACT_ATOMS: atom_id res chain seq x y z
N MET A 1 -19.14 3.81 29.78
CA MET A 1 -18.13 4.36 28.84
C MET A 1 -16.80 3.80 29.27
N SER A 2 -16.15 3.00 28.42
CA SER A 2 -14.84 2.42 28.76
C SER A 2 -13.78 3.52 28.76
N GLU A 3 -12.84 3.51 29.71
CA GLU A 3 -11.72 4.48 29.78
C GLU A 3 -10.92 4.56 28.47
N ARG A 4 -10.92 3.48 27.67
CA ARG A 4 -10.31 3.46 26.34
C ARG A 4 -11.06 4.33 25.34
N GLU A 5 -12.39 4.34 25.39
CA GLU A 5 -13.24 5.11 24.49
C GLU A 5 -13.15 6.60 24.78
N THR A 6 -13.12 6.99 26.06
CA THR A 6 -12.92 8.39 26.47
C THR A 6 -11.56 8.91 26.01
N LYS A 7 -10.50 8.12 26.22
CA LYS A 7 -9.14 8.47 25.76
C LYS A 7 -9.04 8.60 24.25
N LEU A 8 -9.70 7.72 23.50
CA LEU A 8 -9.77 7.82 22.03
C LEU A 8 -10.47 9.10 21.58
N ARG A 9 -11.55 9.49 22.25
CA ARG A 9 -12.28 10.72 21.96
C ARG A 9 -11.41 11.95 22.22
N GLU A 10 -10.78 12.02 23.38
CA GLU A 10 -9.88 13.12 23.75
C GLU A 10 -8.71 13.25 22.76
N LEU A 11 -8.08 12.14 22.38
CA LEU A 11 -7.00 12.16 21.39
C LEU A 11 -7.47 12.62 20.00
N LYS A 12 -8.70 12.28 19.60
CA LYS A 12 -9.27 12.77 18.33
C LYS A 12 -9.56 14.26 18.38
N GLU A 13 -10.13 14.75 19.48
CA GLU A 13 -10.44 16.17 19.67
C GLU A 13 -9.17 17.02 19.72
N THR A 14 -8.15 16.57 20.46
CA THR A 14 -6.83 17.23 20.54
C THR A 14 -6.11 17.23 19.19
N ALA A 15 -6.07 16.09 18.48
CA ALA A 15 -5.49 16.02 17.14
C ALA A 15 -6.18 16.99 16.18
N HIS A 16 -7.52 17.06 16.22
CA HIS A 16 -8.28 17.99 15.39
C HIS A 16 -7.96 19.45 15.74
N ALA A 17 -7.92 19.81 17.02
CA ALA A 17 -7.57 21.15 17.46
C ALA A 17 -6.15 21.56 17.04
N LEU A 18 -5.18 20.66 17.15
CA LEU A 18 -3.80 20.89 16.70
C LEU A 18 -3.71 21.09 15.18
N TYR A 19 -4.47 20.30 14.42
CA TYR A 19 -4.54 20.44 12.97
C TYR A 19 -5.10 21.80 12.54
N GLN A 20 -6.18 22.26 13.19
CA GLN A 20 -6.79 23.57 12.92
C GLN A 20 -5.86 24.72 13.30
N ARG A 21 -5.05 24.55 14.35
CA ARG A 21 -4.04 25.52 14.78
C ARG A 21 -2.77 25.52 13.89
N GLY A 22 -2.72 24.69 12.85
CA GLY A 22 -1.54 24.56 11.97
C GLY A 22 -0.35 23.86 12.62
N ARG A 23 -0.52 23.26 13.82
CA ARG A 23 0.54 22.55 14.55
C ARG A 23 0.63 21.10 14.09
N TYR A 24 1.03 20.92 12.84
CA TYR A 24 1.00 19.61 12.18
C TYR A 24 1.97 18.58 12.78
N ALA A 25 3.14 19.00 13.29
CA ALA A 25 4.08 18.08 13.95
C ALA A 25 3.49 17.47 15.24
N GLN A 26 2.92 18.29 16.12
CA GLN A 26 2.25 17.84 17.36
C GLN A 26 0.99 17.01 17.03
N CYS A 27 0.29 17.38 15.95
CA CYS A 27 -0.85 16.62 15.45
C CYS A 27 -0.42 15.20 15.04
N ALA A 28 0.69 15.06 14.32
CA ALA A 28 1.24 13.76 13.93
C ALA A 28 1.61 12.89 15.15
N GLU A 29 2.21 13.49 16.18
CA GLU A 29 2.51 12.80 17.45
C GLU A 29 1.21 12.29 18.11
N THR A 30 0.17 13.13 18.17
CA THR A 30 -1.13 12.75 18.74
C THR A 30 -1.78 11.60 17.95
N TYR A 31 -1.71 11.66 16.62
CA TYR A 31 -2.15 10.56 15.77
C TYR A 31 -1.32 9.29 15.96
N SER A 32 -0.03 9.39 16.26
CA SER A 32 0.81 8.22 16.56
C SER A 32 0.32 7.48 17.80
N HIS A 33 -0.15 8.20 18.82
CA HIS A 33 -0.80 7.61 19.99
C HIS A 33 -2.12 6.92 19.61
N LEU A 34 -2.91 7.54 18.71
CA LEU A 34 -4.13 6.91 18.20
C LEU A 34 -3.84 5.61 17.43
N VAL A 35 -2.77 5.57 16.62
CA VAL A 35 -2.37 4.36 15.89
C VAL A 35 -1.98 3.23 16.86
N ARG A 36 -1.34 3.55 18.00
CA ARG A 36 -1.04 2.54 19.04
C ARG A 36 -2.30 1.95 19.67
N LEU A 37 -3.34 2.77 19.82
CA LEU A 37 -4.63 2.32 20.37
C LEU A 37 -5.50 1.59 19.34
N LEU A 38 -5.33 1.91 18.06
CA LEU A 38 -6.08 1.39 16.92
C LEU A 38 -5.13 0.95 15.79
N PRO A 39 -4.33 -0.12 16.00
CA PRO A 39 -3.33 -0.53 15.03
C PRO A 39 -3.90 -1.00 13.69
N HIS A 40 -5.16 -1.48 13.70
CA HIS A 40 -5.88 -2.00 12.53
C HIS A 40 -6.74 -0.95 11.82
N ASP A 41 -6.79 0.30 12.31
CA ASP A 41 -7.61 1.33 11.69
C ASP A 41 -6.80 2.12 10.66
N ALA A 42 -7.00 1.80 9.38
CA ALA A 42 -6.35 2.49 8.28
C ALA A 42 -6.69 3.99 8.23
N ASN A 43 -7.87 4.40 8.69
CA ASN A 43 -8.27 5.81 8.63
C ASN A 43 -7.40 6.67 9.53
N VAL A 44 -7.05 6.17 10.73
CA VAL A 44 -6.16 6.85 11.66
C VAL A 44 -4.75 6.98 11.06
N ARG A 45 -4.24 5.93 10.40
CA ARG A 45 -2.93 5.97 9.72
C ARG A 45 -2.89 6.95 8.55
N VAL A 46 -3.95 7.03 7.74
CA VAL A 46 -4.07 8.04 6.67
C VAL A 46 -4.07 9.46 7.25
N ARG A 47 -4.76 9.68 8.38
CA ARG A 47 -4.76 10.99 9.06
C ARG A 47 -3.39 11.36 9.60
N LEU A 48 -2.65 10.39 10.15
CA LEU A 48 -1.25 10.56 10.55
C LEU A 48 -0.40 10.99 9.35
N ALA A 49 -0.53 10.27 8.22
CA ALA A 49 0.22 10.56 7.00
C ALA A 49 -0.04 11.98 6.48
N GLU A 50 -1.31 12.42 6.47
CA GLU A 50 -1.68 13.79 6.09
C GLU A 50 -1.12 14.83 7.05
N ALA A 51 -1.12 14.56 8.35
CA ALA A 51 -0.51 15.46 9.33
C ALA A 51 1.01 15.56 9.12
N CYS A 52 1.71 14.44 8.92
CA CYS A 52 3.14 14.43 8.59
C CYS A 52 3.43 15.17 7.27
N ARG A 53 2.58 14.99 6.26
CA ARG A 53 2.68 15.68 4.97
C ARG A 53 2.63 17.19 5.15
N ARG A 54 1.66 17.70 5.91
CA ARG A 54 1.53 19.13 6.21
C ARG A 54 2.62 19.66 7.13
N ALA A 55 3.19 18.79 7.97
CA ALA A 55 4.36 19.12 8.78
C ALA A 55 5.66 19.19 7.96
N GLY A 56 5.64 18.86 6.67
CA GLY A 56 6.83 18.79 5.82
C GLY A 56 7.67 17.52 6.02
N GLN A 57 7.20 16.58 6.85
CA GLN A 57 7.89 15.34 7.17
C GLN A 57 7.58 14.27 6.12
N ARG A 58 8.08 14.48 4.90
CA ARG A 58 7.77 13.63 3.73
C ARG A 58 8.06 12.15 3.96
N ALA A 59 9.22 11.81 4.52
CA ALA A 59 9.61 10.43 4.78
C ALA A 59 8.63 9.70 5.72
N GLN A 60 8.21 10.36 6.81
CA GLN A 60 7.25 9.79 7.75
C GLN A 60 5.85 9.67 7.12
N ALA A 61 5.44 10.66 6.31
CA ALA A 61 4.18 10.61 5.60
C ALA A 61 4.12 9.44 4.62
N ILE A 62 5.19 9.21 3.85
CA ILE A 62 5.31 8.08 2.93
C ILE A 62 5.20 6.75 3.68
N ALA A 63 5.95 6.57 4.77
CA ALA A 63 5.87 5.36 5.59
C ALA A 63 4.44 5.12 6.11
N ALA A 64 3.79 6.16 6.63
CA ALA A 64 2.42 6.07 7.13
C ALA A 64 1.38 5.77 6.05
N TYR A 65 1.55 6.30 4.83
CA TYR A 65 0.69 5.96 3.69
C TYR A 65 0.88 4.49 3.28
N ARG A 66 2.12 3.98 3.25
CA ARG A 66 2.43 2.55 2.94
C ARG A 66 1.75 1.62 3.92
N ASP A 67 1.94 1.91 5.19
CA ASP A 67 1.29 1.22 6.29
C ASP A 67 -0.24 1.24 6.20
N ALA A 68 -0.84 2.37 5.79
CA ALA A 68 -2.28 2.47 5.59
C ALA A 68 -2.74 1.65 4.37
N ALA A 69 -2.00 1.67 3.26
CA ALA A 69 -2.34 0.91 2.07
C ALA A 69 -2.29 -0.60 2.32
N THR A 70 -1.31 -1.09 3.07
CA THR A 70 -1.23 -2.51 3.45
C THR A 70 -2.48 -2.96 4.22
N ILE A 71 -2.95 -2.17 5.19
CA ILE A 71 -4.19 -2.49 5.92
C ILE A 71 -5.41 -2.40 5.01
N LEU A 72 -5.49 -1.38 4.16
CA LEU A 72 -6.60 -1.24 3.20
C LEU A 72 -6.65 -2.41 2.22
N MET A 73 -5.49 -2.96 1.83
CA MET A 73 -5.38 -4.16 1.00
C MET A 73 -5.89 -5.40 1.74
N LEU A 74 -5.51 -5.58 3.00
CA LEU A 74 -6.04 -6.66 3.84
C LEU A 74 -7.56 -6.57 4.02
N LEU A 75 -8.12 -5.36 3.99
CA LEU A 75 -9.56 -5.10 4.03
C LEU A 75 -10.25 -5.22 2.65
N GLY A 76 -9.54 -5.60 1.58
CA GLY A 76 -10.07 -5.70 0.21
C GLY A 76 -10.40 -4.33 -0.42
N CYS A 77 -9.99 -3.23 0.21
CA CYS A 77 -10.27 -1.86 -0.22
C CYS A 77 -9.17 -1.34 -1.16
N ALA A 78 -8.92 -2.05 -2.27
CA ALA A 78 -7.83 -1.74 -3.21
C ALA A 78 -7.90 -0.30 -3.78
N SER A 79 -9.11 0.23 -4.00
CA SER A 79 -9.32 1.61 -4.46
C SER A 79 -8.80 2.64 -3.46
N ARG A 80 -9.04 2.42 -2.16
CA ARG A 80 -8.56 3.30 -1.08
C ARG A 80 -7.05 3.14 -0.89
N ALA A 81 -6.52 1.92 -0.98
CA ALA A 81 -5.09 1.65 -0.91
C ALA A 81 -4.32 2.39 -2.03
N ARG A 82 -4.84 2.32 -3.26
CA ARG A 82 -4.28 3.05 -4.42
C ARG A 82 -4.31 4.56 -4.20
N GLY A 83 -5.39 5.09 -3.63
CA GLY A 83 -5.47 6.51 -3.26
C GLY A 83 -4.39 6.93 -2.26
N ALA A 84 -4.14 6.12 -1.23
CA ALA A 84 -3.07 6.36 -0.26
C ALA A 84 -1.68 6.31 -0.91
N MET A 85 -1.42 5.33 -1.80
CA MET A 85 -0.14 5.24 -2.50
C MET A 85 0.08 6.37 -3.51
N LYS A 86 -0.98 6.83 -4.17
CA LYS A 86 -0.90 8.02 -5.02
C LYS A 86 -0.51 9.27 -4.21
N ALA A 87 -1.05 9.44 -3.00
CA ALA A 87 -0.67 10.54 -2.12
C ALA A 87 0.81 10.45 -1.67
N ALA A 88 1.33 9.23 -1.49
CA ALA A 88 2.76 9.02 -1.23
C ALA A 88 3.63 9.40 -2.46
N LEU A 89 3.21 9.01 -3.67
CA LEU A 89 3.89 9.40 -4.92
C LEU A 89 3.88 10.91 -5.17
N GLU A 90 2.84 11.62 -4.75
CA GLU A 90 2.83 13.10 -4.84
C GLU A 90 3.92 13.73 -3.96
N LEU A 91 4.36 13.05 -2.90
CA LEU A 91 5.43 13.52 -2.02
C LEU A 91 6.82 13.19 -2.55
N ASP A 92 6.98 12.00 -3.13
CA ASP A 92 8.18 11.61 -3.86
C ASP A 92 7.82 10.94 -5.19
N PRO A 93 7.75 11.73 -6.28
CA PRO A 93 7.41 11.21 -7.60
C PRO A 93 8.51 10.34 -8.21
N ARG A 94 9.73 10.37 -7.67
CA ARG A 94 10.91 9.69 -8.24
C ARG A 94 11.22 8.38 -7.52
N ASP A 95 10.49 8.03 -6.47
CA ASP A 95 10.68 6.76 -5.78
C ASP A 95 10.18 5.59 -6.65
N PRO A 96 11.08 4.74 -7.17
CA PRO A 96 10.71 3.62 -8.03
C PRO A 96 9.85 2.58 -7.29
N VAL A 97 10.01 2.46 -5.97
CA VAL A 97 9.25 1.51 -5.14
C VAL A 97 7.79 1.93 -5.07
N LEU A 98 7.52 3.21 -4.82
CA LEU A 98 6.16 3.74 -4.80
C LEU A 98 5.49 3.67 -6.17
N GLN A 99 6.25 3.88 -7.25
CA GLN A 99 5.74 3.77 -8.62
C GLN A 99 5.29 2.34 -8.91
N MET A 100 6.12 1.36 -8.56
CA MET A 100 5.80 -0.06 -8.70
C MET A 100 4.59 -0.46 -7.84
N GLU A 101 4.52 -0.03 -6.58
CA GLU A 101 3.41 -0.35 -5.67
C GLU A 101 2.07 0.21 -6.20
N VAL A 102 2.03 1.44 -6.73
CA VAL A 102 0.81 2.01 -7.33
C VAL A 102 0.35 1.23 -8.56
N VAL A 103 1.28 0.81 -9.43
CA VAL A 103 0.95 0.02 -10.62
C VAL A 103 0.40 -1.35 -10.23
N ARG A 104 1.04 -2.03 -9.27
CA ARG A 104 0.58 -3.33 -8.73
C ARG A 104 -0.84 -3.24 -8.18
N LEU A 105 -1.11 -2.20 -7.37
CA LEU A 105 -2.46 -1.90 -6.85
C LEU A 105 -3.45 -1.50 -7.97
N GLY A 106 -2.94 -1.00 -9.09
CA GLY A 106 -3.66 -0.64 -10.31
C GLY A 106 -4.26 -1.84 -11.04
N GLN A 107 -3.46 -2.90 -11.15
CA GLN A 107 -3.74 -4.08 -11.97
C GLN A 107 -4.64 -5.11 -11.29
N GLY A 108 -5.06 -4.87 -10.04
CA GLY A 108 -5.91 -5.80 -9.32
C GLY A 108 -5.18 -7.07 -8.88
N GLU A 109 -3.84 -7.06 -8.87
CA GLU A 109 -3.07 -8.07 -8.16
C GLU A 109 -3.36 -7.91 -6.68
N VAL A 110 -4.32 -8.72 -6.22
CA VAL A 110 -4.45 -9.11 -4.83
C VAL A 110 -3.05 -9.51 -4.40
N ILE A 111 -2.50 -8.79 -3.42
CA ILE A 111 -1.33 -9.29 -2.70
C ILE A 111 -1.86 -10.53 -1.99
N THR A 112 -1.79 -11.68 -2.64
CA THR A 112 -1.87 -12.96 -1.97
C THR A 112 -0.62 -13.03 -1.14
N THR A 113 -0.66 -12.50 0.09
CA THR A 113 0.24 -12.95 1.14
C THR A 113 -0.19 -14.36 1.54
N ALA A 114 -0.18 -15.28 0.59
CA ALA A 114 -0.02 -16.69 0.85
C ALA A 114 1.47 -16.90 0.63
N LEU A 115 2.23 -17.02 1.71
CA LEU A 115 3.39 -17.90 1.82
C LEU A 115 3.93 -18.39 0.47
N GLU A 116 4.58 -17.52 -0.30
CA GLU A 116 5.42 -17.92 -1.41
C GLU A 116 6.77 -18.32 -0.82
N ASP A 117 6.76 -19.43 -0.08
CA ASP A 117 7.85 -20.39 -0.25
C ASP A 117 7.78 -20.86 -1.71
N GLU A 118 8.96 -21.01 -2.33
CA GLU A 118 9.19 -21.34 -3.75
C GLU A 118 9.39 -20.15 -4.71
N GLN A 119 10.49 -19.44 -4.46
CA GLN A 119 11.55 -19.10 -5.43
C GLN A 119 11.14 -18.51 -6.81
N PRO A 120 11.49 -17.24 -7.09
CA PRO A 120 11.41 -16.67 -8.43
C PRO A 120 12.71 -16.94 -9.21
N TYR A 121 12.63 -17.61 -10.35
CA TYR A 121 13.48 -17.46 -11.56
C TYR A 121 13.01 -18.56 -12.52
N THR A 122 12.24 -18.25 -13.55
CA THR A 122 12.83 -17.87 -14.83
C THR A 122 11.74 -17.23 -15.69
N SER A 123 11.90 -15.92 -15.95
CA SER A 123 11.37 -15.31 -17.16
C SER A 123 12.14 -15.89 -18.35
N ALA A 124 11.43 -16.45 -19.32
CA ALA A 124 11.74 -16.22 -20.73
C ALA A 124 10.65 -16.86 -21.57
N SER A 125 10.03 -16.03 -22.40
CA SER A 125 9.73 -16.34 -23.80
C SER A 125 10.54 -17.51 -24.39
N ASP A 126 10.09 -18.75 -24.17
CA ASP A 126 10.67 -19.94 -24.81
C ASP A 126 9.63 -21.04 -25.05
N PHE A 127 8.38 -20.64 -25.33
CA PHE A 127 7.30 -21.59 -25.62
C PHE A 127 7.12 -21.87 -27.13
N PHE A 128 7.80 -21.12 -28.02
CA PHE A 128 7.51 -21.20 -29.46
C PHE A 128 8.58 -21.88 -30.34
N ASP A 129 9.72 -22.33 -29.79
CA ASP A 129 10.83 -22.84 -30.63
C ASP A 129 11.09 -24.36 -30.54
N ARG A 130 10.09 -25.15 -30.13
CA ARG A 130 10.14 -26.63 -30.23
C ARG A 130 8.89 -27.20 -30.89
N LEU A 131 8.69 -26.91 -32.17
CA LEU A 131 7.98 -27.84 -33.06
C LEU A 131 9.00 -28.85 -33.62
N PRO A 132 8.85 -30.16 -33.42
CA PRO A 132 9.58 -31.13 -34.24
C PRO A 132 9.03 -31.07 -35.68
N PRO A 133 9.88 -31.20 -36.72
CA PRO A 133 9.40 -31.27 -38.09
C PRO A 133 8.54 -32.52 -38.28
N THR A 134 7.30 -32.33 -38.74
CA THR A 134 6.45 -33.44 -39.20
C THR A 134 7.06 -34.03 -40.49
N PRO A 135 7.28 -35.36 -40.57
CA PRO A 135 7.69 -35.96 -41.83
C PRO A 135 6.51 -35.94 -42.83
N PRO A 136 6.77 -35.74 -44.14
CA PRO A 136 5.71 -35.73 -45.15
C PRO A 136 5.13 -37.14 -45.35
N PRO A 137 3.83 -37.27 -45.75
CA PRO A 137 3.26 -38.56 -46.09
C PRO A 137 3.90 -39.10 -47.39
N GLY A 138 4.72 -40.13 -47.24
CA GLY A 138 5.29 -40.89 -48.36
C GLY A 138 4.23 -41.77 -49.01
N HIS A 139 3.96 -41.52 -50.29
CA HIS A 139 3.03 -42.25 -51.13
C HIS A 139 3.41 -43.73 -51.35
N ILE A 140 2.37 -44.56 -51.33
CA ILE A 140 2.15 -45.91 -51.85
C ILE A 140 3.12 -46.39 -52.96
N ARG A 141 3.64 -47.61 -52.80
CA ARG A 141 3.87 -48.67 -53.83
C ARG A 141 4.38 -49.92 -53.09
N SER A 142 4.00 -51.16 -53.37
CA SER A 142 3.22 -51.84 -54.41
C SER A 142 2.87 -53.22 -53.85
#